data_AF-A0A1B6CKM5-F1
#
_entry.id   AF-A0A1B6CKM5-F1
#
_cell.length_a   1.000
_cell.length_b   1.000
_cell.length_c   1.000
_cell.angle_alpha   90.00
_cell.angle_beta   90.00
_cell.angle_gamma   90.00
#
_symmetry.space_group_name_H-M   'P 1'
#
loop_
_entity.id
_entity.type
_entity.pdbx_description
1 polymer ?
#
loop_
_entity_poly.entity_id
_entity_poly.type
_entity_poly.pdbx_seq_one_letter_code
_entity_poly.pdbx_strand_id
1 'polypeptide(L)'
;MEREETNRSGSINNLENLQIDIDEIKGDVIGDTVYSERFVLRLLIKLNQYSEGKIWNEEFESDLCTLWDMTAASAVVLFLMQYNGLEIFINTVQCSTNFRLTEILIGIIGNMCCEKSVRNALAEHKESQDTLLSLLSNPDPQTLVQLMRIVEHLAWDIVKPQETMPDKHWFEKQLESGVISLHLGFILSSSTSEELLNGVLVVLNTFCSMNFNDKDFSQYFASSELISAMLECWKQIFSSCHYEIEFEFPNKQLEKSAHNWVSILLAFTGHEEGRSSLGKFGDHLNDILQLWIVIPKDNSEILLTSIVRLLEGIVAYSFSAMVFSKVLKAVYVIVSEKDLKTKNEANYVEESEELEKLTLKEGFKNYCLAIKRHVQEEVINKTLQICKTKYVNLFWSVVDEHDTETK
;
A
#
# COMPACT_ATOMS: atom_id res chain seq x y z
N MET A 1 44.77 -11.93 66.57
CA MET A 1 43.92 -12.31 67.72
C MET A 1 42.58 -11.65 67.47
N GLU A 2 41.70 -12.34 66.75
CA GLU A 2 40.68 -13.30 67.29
C GLU A 2 39.44 -12.53 67.76
N ARG A 3 38.33 -12.60 67.01
CA ARG A 3 37.14 -13.49 67.21
C ARG A 3 36.29 -13.01 68.40
N GLU A 4 34.96 -12.98 68.42
CA GLU A 4 33.89 -13.57 67.61
C GLU A 4 32.56 -12.87 68.00
N GLU A 5 31.63 -12.88 67.03
CA GLU A 5 30.15 -12.77 67.02
C GLU A 5 29.30 -12.75 68.32
N THR A 6 28.19 -11.99 68.34
CA THR A 6 26.80 -12.51 68.10
C THR A 6 25.65 -11.49 68.31
N ASN A 7 24.69 -11.54 67.36
CA ASN A 7 23.22 -11.36 67.44
C ASN A 7 22.57 -10.03 67.89
N ARG A 8 21.84 -9.35 66.98
CA ARG A 8 20.43 -9.56 66.50
C ARG A 8 19.36 -9.08 67.49
N SER A 9 18.71 -7.95 67.16
CA SER A 9 17.24 -7.80 67.03
C SER A 9 16.89 -6.30 66.90
N GLY A 10 16.29 -5.89 65.78
CA GLY A 10 15.89 -4.49 65.60
C GLY A 10 15.29 -4.17 64.24
N SER A 11 14.13 -4.77 63.96
CA SER A 11 13.07 -4.29 63.07
C SER A 11 13.37 -4.05 61.59
N ILE A 12 13.28 -5.14 60.83
CA ILE A 12 12.67 -5.18 59.50
C ILE A 12 11.19 -4.80 59.69
N ASN A 13 10.79 -3.57 59.37
CA ASN A 13 9.36 -3.16 59.39
C ASN A 13 9.01 -2.06 58.37
N ASN A 14 9.79 -1.91 57.29
CA ASN A 14 9.51 -0.90 56.24
C ASN A 14 9.29 -1.53 54.85
N LEU A 15 8.73 -2.74 54.78
CA LEU A 15 8.40 -3.42 53.51
C LEU A 15 6.93 -3.81 53.35
N GLU A 16 6.04 -3.44 54.29
CA GLU A 16 4.62 -3.84 54.24
C GLU A 16 3.68 -2.85 53.53
N ASN A 17 4.16 -1.74 52.95
CA ASN A 17 3.32 -0.78 52.23
C ASN A 17 3.34 -0.91 50.69
N LEU A 18 3.69 -2.09 50.17
CA LEU A 18 3.60 -2.41 48.73
C LEU A 18 2.70 -3.63 48.46
N GLN A 19 1.73 -3.88 49.34
CA GLN A 19 0.61 -4.75 49.03
C GLN A 19 -0.37 -3.97 48.15
N ILE A 20 -0.01 -3.73 46.89
CA ILE A 20 -1.03 -3.41 45.88
C ILE A 20 -1.93 -4.64 45.83
N ASP A 21 -3.21 -4.44 46.17
CA ASP A 21 -4.16 -5.53 46.34
C ASP A 21 -4.29 -6.27 45.00
N ILE A 22 -3.70 -7.48 44.95
CA ILE A 22 -3.63 -8.31 43.73
C ILE A 22 -5.04 -8.58 43.20
N ASP A 23 -6.05 -8.59 44.07
CA ASP A 23 -7.44 -8.78 43.68
C ASP A 23 -8.10 -7.49 43.17
N GLU A 24 -7.64 -6.30 43.60
CA GLU A 24 -8.05 -5.02 42.99
C GLU A 24 -7.38 -4.80 41.63
N ILE A 25 -6.13 -5.24 41.45
CA ILE A 25 -5.45 -5.26 40.14
C ILE A 25 -6.16 -6.24 39.19
N LYS A 26 -6.55 -7.43 39.65
CA LYS A 26 -7.31 -8.39 38.81
C LYS A 26 -8.65 -7.82 38.34
N GLY A 27 -9.26 -6.92 39.11
CA GLY A 27 -10.53 -6.26 38.78
C GLY A 27 -10.40 -5.02 37.88
N ASP A 28 -9.19 -4.51 37.64
CA ASP A 28 -8.95 -3.32 36.80
C ASP A 28 -8.30 -3.66 35.46
N VAL A 29 -8.18 -4.95 35.10
CA VAL A 29 -7.46 -5.38 33.89
C VAL A 29 -8.43 -5.68 32.75
N ILE A 30 -8.13 -5.16 31.55
CA ILE A 30 -8.90 -5.44 30.34
C ILE A 30 -8.54 -6.82 29.78
N GLY A 31 -9.44 -7.79 29.94
CA GLY A 31 -9.27 -9.15 29.41
C GLY A 31 -7.99 -9.82 29.93
N ASP A 32 -7.18 -10.37 29.02
CA ASP A 32 -5.90 -11.01 29.35
C ASP A 32 -4.69 -10.06 29.23
N THR A 33 -4.93 -8.74 29.13
CA THR A 33 -3.86 -7.74 28.95
C THR A 33 -3.30 -7.27 30.28
N VAL A 34 -2.38 -6.30 30.27
CA VAL A 34 -1.91 -5.59 31.47
C VAL A 34 -2.54 -4.20 31.62
N TYR A 35 -3.50 -3.88 30.77
CA TYR A 35 -4.02 -2.53 30.63
C TYR A 35 -5.19 -2.24 31.58
N SER A 36 -5.25 -1.01 32.10
CA SER A 36 -6.23 -0.59 33.10
C SER A 36 -7.58 -0.19 32.49
N GLU A 37 -8.68 -0.77 32.98
CA GLU A 37 -10.06 -0.38 32.64
C GLU A 37 -10.35 1.06 33.08
N ARG A 38 -10.01 1.41 34.33
CA ARG A 38 -10.20 2.76 34.90
C ARG A 38 -9.50 3.82 34.07
N PHE A 39 -8.30 3.53 33.56
CA PHE A 39 -7.57 4.44 32.68
C PHE A 39 -8.38 4.75 31.41
N VAL A 40 -8.83 3.71 30.70
CA VAL A 40 -9.58 3.87 29.45
C VAL A 40 -10.91 4.59 29.68
N LEU A 41 -11.68 4.16 30.70
CA LEU A 41 -12.98 4.77 31.02
C LEU A 41 -12.85 6.26 31.36
N ARG A 42 -11.80 6.64 32.09
CA ARG A 42 -11.53 8.06 32.39
C ARG A 42 -11.30 8.87 31.11
N LEU A 43 -10.61 8.31 30.12
CA LEU A 43 -10.40 8.99 28.83
C LEU A 43 -11.68 9.12 28.02
N LEU A 44 -12.52 8.08 27.97
CA LEU A 44 -13.82 8.16 27.32
C LEU A 44 -14.71 9.25 27.94
N ILE A 45 -14.71 9.37 29.27
CA ILE A 45 -15.45 10.44 29.96
C ILE A 45 -14.88 11.82 29.60
N LYS A 46 -13.54 11.98 29.60
CA LYS A 46 -12.90 13.26 29.21
C LYS A 46 -13.23 13.63 27.75
N LEU A 47 -13.20 12.67 26.83
CA LEU A 47 -13.55 12.87 25.42
C LEU A 47 -15.03 13.24 25.24
N ASN A 48 -15.93 12.56 25.94
CA ASN A 48 -17.36 12.88 25.87
C ASN A 48 -17.71 14.27 26.43
N GLN A 49 -16.82 14.85 27.24
CA GLN A 49 -16.93 16.23 27.75
C GLN A 49 -16.19 17.24 26.88
N TYR A 50 -15.52 16.81 25.81
CA TYR A 50 -14.75 17.67 24.93
C TYR A 50 -15.64 18.73 24.29
N SER A 51 -15.30 20.00 24.54
CA SER A 51 -15.91 21.16 23.90
C SER A 51 -14.81 22.03 23.29
N GLU A 52 -14.70 22.00 21.96
CA GLU A 52 -13.91 22.91 21.13
C GLU A 52 -12.53 23.28 21.73
N GLY A 53 -11.73 22.29 22.14
CA GLY A 53 -10.34 22.48 22.54
C GLY A 53 -10.08 22.84 24.00
N LYS A 54 -11.09 23.07 24.83
CA LYS A 54 -10.90 23.49 26.25
C LYS A 54 -10.22 22.43 27.14
N ILE A 55 -10.28 21.16 26.74
CA ILE A 55 -9.71 20.03 27.50
C ILE A 55 -8.32 19.65 26.97
N TRP A 56 -7.93 20.15 25.80
CA TRP A 56 -6.69 19.73 25.14
C TRP A 56 -5.44 20.26 25.85
N ASN A 57 -4.57 19.36 26.28
CA ASN A 57 -3.26 19.65 26.87
C ASN A 57 -2.31 18.45 26.64
N GLU A 58 -1.02 18.64 26.95
CA GLU A 58 0.03 17.63 26.73
C GLU A 58 -0.22 16.32 27.50
N GLU A 59 -0.78 16.39 28.72
CA GLU A 59 -1.12 15.20 29.51
C GLU A 59 -2.23 14.40 28.82
N PHE A 60 -3.27 15.07 28.33
CA PHE A 60 -4.37 14.43 27.64
C PHE A 60 -3.95 13.86 26.28
N GLU A 61 -3.08 14.55 25.56
CA GLU A 61 -2.46 14.02 24.34
C GLU A 61 -1.65 12.75 24.63
N SER A 62 -0.81 12.77 25.67
CA SER A 62 0.01 11.63 26.08
C SER A 62 -0.85 10.43 26.50
N ASP A 63 -1.91 10.69 27.26
CA ASP A 63 -2.90 9.68 27.63
C ASP A 63 -3.56 9.04 26.39
N LEU A 64 -3.94 9.85 25.39
CA LEU A 64 -4.56 9.36 24.16
C LEU A 64 -3.57 8.61 23.26
N CYS A 65 -2.30 9.03 23.20
CA CYS A 65 -1.26 8.27 22.51
C CYS A 65 -1.04 6.91 23.18
N THR A 66 -1.09 6.86 24.52
CA THR A 66 -1.03 5.59 25.26
C THR A 66 -2.22 4.70 24.89
N LEU A 67 -3.43 5.28 24.82
CA LEU A 67 -4.62 4.54 24.36
C LEU A 67 -4.48 4.04 22.91
N TRP A 68 -3.88 4.85 22.04
CA TRP A 68 -3.57 4.44 20.66
C TRP A 68 -2.68 3.21 20.65
N ASP A 69 -1.57 3.19 21.38
CA ASP A 69 -0.71 2.00 21.48
C ASP A 69 -1.47 0.78 22.03
N MET A 70 -2.31 0.98 23.04
CA MET A 70 -3.13 -0.09 23.64
C MET A 70 -4.10 -0.73 22.65
N THR A 71 -4.64 0.04 21.69
CA THR A 71 -5.62 -0.47 20.71
C THR A 71 -5.03 -1.44 19.68
N ALA A 72 -3.73 -1.70 19.72
CA ALA A 72 -3.14 -2.86 19.02
C ALA A 72 -3.64 -4.20 19.59
N ALA A 73 -4.11 -4.23 20.85
CA ALA A 73 -4.68 -5.41 21.48
C ALA A 73 -6.19 -5.51 21.27
N SER A 74 -6.64 -6.63 20.67
CA SER A 74 -8.06 -6.94 20.42
C SER A 74 -8.95 -6.78 21.66
N ALA A 75 -8.48 -7.22 22.83
CA ALA A 75 -9.23 -7.08 24.09
C ALA A 75 -9.57 -5.62 24.43
N VAL A 76 -8.65 -4.69 24.16
CA VAL A 76 -8.87 -3.24 24.38
C VAL A 76 -9.89 -2.70 23.38
N VAL A 77 -9.82 -3.13 22.12
CA VAL A 77 -10.81 -2.74 21.10
C VAL A 77 -12.22 -3.22 21.47
N LEU A 78 -12.36 -4.47 21.90
CA LEU A 78 -13.64 -5.02 22.34
C LEU A 78 -14.18 -4.31 23.59
N PHE A 79 -13.30 -3.97 24.54
CA PHE A 79 -13.66 -3.15 25.69
C PHE A 79 -14.14 -1.76 25.27
N LEU A 80 -13.43 -1.07 24.38
CA LEU A 80 -13.86 0.23 23.84
C LEU A 80 -15.23 0.13 23.18
N MET A 81 -15.49 -0.93 22.40
CA MET A 81 -16.80 -1.16 21.77
C MET A 81 -17.92 -1.36 22.80
N GLN A 82 -17.66 -2.06 23.91
CA GLN A 82 -18.63 -2.25 24.99
C GLN A 82 -19.09 -0.92 25.64
N TYR A 83 -18.22 0.09 25.63
CA TYR A 83 -18.47 1.41 26.25
C TYR A 83 -18.66 2.53 25.21
N ASN A 84 -19.15 2.21 24.01
CA ASN A 84 -19.43 3.15 22.92
C ASN A 84 -18.23 4.03 22.51
N GLY A 85 -17.01 3.52 22.69
CA GLY A 85 -15.78 4.27 22.38
C GLY A 85 -15.73 4.72 20.93
N LEU A 86 -16.15 3.87 19.97
CA LEU A 86 -16.21 4.23 18.56
C LEU A 86 -17.09 5.46 18.29
N GLU A 87 -18.29 5.48 18.86
CA GLU A 87 -19.22 6.61 18.71
C GLU A 87 -18.65 7.89 19.32
N ILE A 88 -18.05 7.80 20.53
CA ILE A 88 -17.40 8.93 21.20
C ILE A 88 -16.27 9.49 20.33
N PHE A 89 -15.44 8.63 19.73
CA PHE A 89 -14.33 9.06 18.87
C PHE A 89 -14.84 9.74 17.59
N ILE A 90 -15.83 9.15 16.90
CA ILE A 90 -16.42 9.74 15.69
C ILE A 90 -17.04 11.12 16.01
N ASN A 91 -17.85 11.22 17.06
CA ASN A 91 -18.50 12.48 17.45
C ASN A 91 -17.47 13.55 17.84
N THR A 92 -16.38 13.15 18.49
CA THR A 92 -15.30 14.06 18.85
C THR A 92 -14.56 14.55 17.61
N VAL A 93 -14.28 13.66 16.64
CA VAL A 93 -13.66 14.01 15.36
C VAL A 93 -14.50 15.04 14.59
N GLN A 94 -15.82 14.84 14.51
CA GLN A 94 -16.73 15.76 13.82
C GLN A 94 -16.70 17.18 14.39
N CYS A 95 -16.57 17.31 15.71
CA CYS A 95 -16.58 18.59 16.40
C CYS A 95 -15.18 19.19 16.62
N SER A 96 -14.11 18.45 16.28
CA SER A 96 -12.73 18.87 16.56
C SER A 96 -12.16 19.74 15.44
N THR A 97 -11.59 20.88 15.81
CA THR A 97 -10.71 21.68 14.96
C THR A 97 -9.22 21.42 15.22
N ASN A 98 -8.90 20.52 16.16
CA ASN A 98 -7.54 20.19 16.53
C ASN A 98 -7.05 19.00 15.70
N PHE A 99 -6.12 19.26 14.78
CA PHE A 99 -5.56 18.24 13.88
C PHE A 99 -4.88 17.09 14.63
N ARG A 100 -4.14 17.38 15.71
CA ARG A 100 -3.45 16.34 16.49
C ARG A 100 -4.43 15.41 17.21
N LEU A 101 -5.50 15.97 17.79
CA LEU A 101 -6.57 15.17 18.38
C LEU A 101 -7.25 14.29 17.31
N THR A 102 -7.58 14.89 16.16
CA THR A 102 -8.22 14.16 15.05
C THR A 102 -7.32 13.04 14.54
N GLU A 103 -6.03 13.31 14.33
CA GLU A 103 -5.02 12.33 13.94
C GLU A 103 -5.00 11.15 14.91
N ILE A 104 -4.90 11.40 16.22
CA ILE A 104 -4.84 10.34 17.24
C ILE A 104 -6.12 9.52 17.27
N LEU A 105 -7.29 10.17 17.23
CA LEU A 105 -8.57 9.47 17.24
C LEU A 105 -8.78 8.61 15.98
N ILE A 106 -8.40 9.12 14.82
CA ILE A 106 -8.45 8.36 13.56
C ILE A 106 -7.40 7.24 13.57
N GLY A 107 -6.24 7.44 14.21
CA GLY A 107 -5.25 6.40 14.46
C GLY A 107 -5.78 5.26 15.34
N ILE A 108 -6.47 5.60 16.43
CA ILE A 108 -7.17 4.64 17.30
C ILE A 108 -8.22 3.88 16.51
N ILE A 109 -9.10 4.58 15.78
CA ILE A 109 -10.13 3.94 14.94
C ILE A 109 -9.49 3.03 13.88
N GLY A 110 -8.36 3.46 13.29
CA GLY A 110 -7.57 2.67 12.35
C GLY A 110 -7.11 1.33 12.92
N ASN A 111 -6.63 1.30 14.16
CA ASN A 111 -6.31 0.05 14.85
C ASN A 111 -7.57 -0.76 15.16
N MET A 112 -8.64 -0.12 15.62
CA MET A 112 -9.90 -0.77 15.92
C MET A 112 -10.50 -1.46 14.68
N CYS A 113 -10.33 -0.90 13.48
CA CYS A 113 -10.81 -1.47 12.22
C CYS A 113 -10.18 -2.83 11.86
N CYS A 114 -9.13 -3.29 12.56
CA CYS A 114 -8.69 -4.69 12.49
C CYS A 114 -9.82 -5.66 12.92
N GLU A 115 -10.65 -5.25 13.89
CA GLU A 115 -11.78 -6.02 14.38
C GLU A 115 -13.00 -5.88 13.46
N LYS A 116 -13.55 -7.03 13.06
CA LYS A 116 -14.72 -7.07 12.17
C LYS A 116 -15.95 -6.38 12.78
N SER A 117 -16.14 -6.49 14.10
CA SER A 117 -17.27 -5.84 14.79
C SER A 117 -17.24 -4.32 14.65
N VAL A 118 -16.05 -3.71 14.62
CA VAL A 118 -15.87 -2.27 14.44
C VAL A 118 -16.23 -1.86 13.01
N ARG A 119 -15.76 -2.60 12.01
CA ARG A 119 -16.09 -2.32 10.61
C ARG A 119 -17.58 -2.49 10.31
N ASN A 120 -18.23 -3.49 10.93
CA ASN A 120 -19.68 -3.63 10.87
C ASN A 120 -20.40 -2.43 11.49
N ALA A 121 -19.97 -1.94 12.65
CA ALA A 121 -20.57 -0.77 13.28
C ALA A 121 -20.43 0.49 12.40
N LEU A 122 -19.28 0.69 11.76
CA LEU A 122 -19.10 1.77 10.76
C LEU A 122 -20.05 1.62 9.57
N ALA A 123 -20.31 0.39 9.10
CA ALA A 123 -21.23 0.12 8.01
C ALA A 123 -22.71 0.38 8.37
N GLU A 124 -23.08 0.28 9.65
CA GLU A 124 -24.45 0.52 10.12
C GLU A 124 -24.77 2.01 10.32
N HIS A 125 -23.77 2.84 10.62
CA HIS A 125 -23.96 4.24 10.96
C HIS A 125 -23.51 5.18 9.83
N LYS A 126 -24.48 5.69 9.07
CA LYS A 126 -24.25 6.65 7.99
C LYS A 126 -23.44 7.87 8.44
N GLU A 127 -23.68 8.37 9.64
CA GLU A 127 -22.95 9.52 10.18
C GLU A 127 -21.45 9.25 10.34
N SER A 128 -21.07 8.03 10.76
CA SER A 128 -19.67 7.61 10.81
C SER A 128 -19.06 7.54 9.41
N GLN A 129 -19.81 7.04 8.42
CA GLN A 129 -19.37 6.99 7.02
C GLN A 129 -19.13 8.39 6.47
N ASP A 130 -20.10 9.30 6.64
CA ASP A 130 -20.02 10.68 6.18
C ASP A 130 -18.84 11.41 6.84
N THR A 131 -18.60 11.16 8.14
CA THR A 131 -17.44 11.70 8.86
C THR A 131 -16.13 11.25 8.24
N LEU A 132 -15.94 9.93 8.07
CA LEU A 132 -14.70 9.37 7.50
C LEU A 132 -14.47 9.83 6.06
N LEU A 133 -15.52 9.90 5.24
CA LEU A 133 -15.42 10.39 3.87
C LEU A 133 -15.08 11.88 3.82
N SER A 134 -15.63 12.70 4.73
CA SER A 134 -15.30 14.13 4.79
C SER A 134 -13.82 14.38 5.08
N LEU A 135 -13.17 13.48 5.83
CA LEU A 135 -11.75 13.58 6.16
C LEU A 135 -10.83 13.39 4.96
N LEU A 136 -11.29 12.86 3.82
CA LEU A 136 -10.49 12.81 2.59
C LEU A 136 -10.09 14.21 2.09
N SER A 137 -10.82 15.25 2.50
CA SER A 137 -10.50 16.66 2.22
C SER A 137 -9.69 17.33 3.34
N ASN A 138 -9.25 16.60 4.37
CA ASN A 138 -8.51 17.17 5.48
C ASN A 138 -7.12 17.65 5.01
N PRO A 139 -6.68 18.87 5.36
CA PRO A 139 -5.39 19.39 4.93
C PRO A 139 -4.20 18.77 5.69
N ASP A 140 -4.43 18.11 6.82
CA ASP A 140 -3.37 17.54 7.65
C ASP A 140 -2.91 16.16 7.12
N PRO A 141 -1.65 16.02 6.67
CA PRO A 141 -1.18 14.76 6.08
C PRO A 141 -1.18 13.60 7.09
N GLN A 142 -0.92 13.86 8.37
CA GLN A 142 -0.85 12.81 9.38
C GLN A 142 -2.23 12.18 9.62
N THR A 143 -3.27 13.00 9.70
CA THR A 143 -4.66 12.54 9.72
C THR A 143 -5.00 11.70 8.49
N LEU A 144 -4.60 12.15 7.30
CA LEU A 144 -4.84 11.42 6.05
C LEU A 144 -4.09 10.08 6.01
N VAL A 145 -2.88 9.99 6.55
CA VAL A 145 -2.13 8.72 6.67
C VAL A 145 -2.94 7.71 7.48
N GLN A 146 -3.49 8.14 8.63
CA GLN A 146 -4.32 7.25 9.45
C GLN A 146 -5.64 6.89 8.75
N LEU A 147 -6.24 7.83 8.02
CA LEU A 147 -7.43 7.56 7.23
C LEU A 147 -7.17 6.53 6.11
N MET A 148 -6.02 6.59 5.44
CA MET A 148 -5.65 5.60 4.41
C MET A 148 -5.59 4.19 4.98
N ARG A 149 -5.14 4.03 6.24
CA ARG A 149 -5.17 2.74 6.94
C ARG A 149 -6.62 2.26 7.13
N ILE A 150 -7.54 3.12 7.57
CA ILE A 150 -8.97 2.75 7.70
C ILE A 150 -9.53 2.33 6.34
N VAL A 151 -9.28 3.12 5.30
CA VAL A 151 -9.72 2.85 3.93
C VAL A 151 -9.23 1.47 3.45
N GLU A 152 -7.99 1.09 3.74
CA GLU A 152 -7.46 -0.24 3.43
C GLU A 152 -8.22 -1.37 4.16
N HIS A 153 -8.56 -1.19 5.44
CA HIS A 153 -9.35 -2.18 6.18
C HIS A 153 -10.77 -2.34 5.61
N LEU A 154 -11.40 -1.24 5.21
CA LEU A 154 -12.72 -1.25 4.56
C LEU A 154 -12.67 -1.88 3.17
N ALA A 155 -11.58 -1.64 2.43
CA ALA A 155 -11.28 -2.30 1.17
C ALA A 155 -11.28 -3.83 1.27
N TRP A 156 -10.69 -4.38 2.35
CA TRP A 156 -10.63 -5.83 2.57
C TRP A 156 -12.02 -6.49 2.72
N ASP A 157 -13.00 -5.77 3.25
CA ASP A 157 -14.37 -6.27 3.38
C ASP A 157 -15.06 -6.44 2.02
N ILE A 158 -14.66 -5.67 0.99
CA ILE A 158 -15.14 -5.83 -0.39
C ILE A 158 -14.55 -7.10 -1.01
N VAL A 159 -13.24 -7.32 -0.87
CA VAL A 159 -12.51 -8.45 -1.50
C VAL A 159 -12.90 -9.80 -0.90
N LYS A 160 -13.23 -9.84 0.39
CA LYS A 160 -13.67 -11.05 1.09
C LYS A 160 -15.07 -10.85 1.66
N PRO A 161 -16.10 -10.76 0.79
CA PRO A 161 -17.46 -10.47 1.24
C PRO A 161 -17.94 -11.63 2.11
N GLN A 162 -18.13 -11.35 3.39
CA GLN A 162 -18.66 -12.33 4.33
C GLN A 162 -20.19 -12.20 4.39
N GLU A 163 -20.88 -13.32 4.58
CA GLU A 163 -22.34 -13.42 4.47
C GLU A 163 -23.11 -12.47 5.40
N THR A 164 -22.50 -11.95 6.46
CA THR A 164 -23.17 -11.28 7.59
C THR A 164 -23.02 -9.75 7.66
N MET A 165 -22.48 -9.06 6.66
CA MET A 165 -22.33 -7.60 6.73
C MET A 165 -23.66 -6.84 6.47
N PRO A 166 -24.04 -5.89 7.34
CA PRO A 166 -25.09 -4.89 7.06
C PRO A 166 -24.61 -3.93 5.96
N ASP A 167 -25.47 -3.64 4.98
CA ASP A 167 -25.15 -2.90 3.72
C ASP A 167 -23.73 -3.18 3.17
N LYS A 168 -23.51 -4.43 2.72
CA LYS A 168 -22.27 -4.95 2.09
C LYS A 168 -21.63 -4.07 1.02
N HIS A 169 -22.35 -3.07 0.54
CA HIS A 169 -22.00 -2.26 -0.61
C HIS A 169 -21.84 -0.79 -0.27
N TRP A 170 -21.89 -0.37 1.01
CA TRP A 170 -21.79 1.06 1.33
C TRP A 170 -20.49 1.67 0.81
N PHE A 171 -19.35 1.00 1.04
CA PHE A 171 -18.04 1.48 0.61
C PHE A 171 -17.83 1.27 -0.90
N GLU A 172 -18.33 0.15 -1.45
CA GLU A 172 -18.37 -0.10 -2.90
C GLU A 172 -19.08 1.04 -3.65
N LYS A 173 -20.27 1.46 -3.19
CA LYS A 173 -21.02 2.59 -3.77
C LYS A 173 -20.20 3.89 -3.79
N GLN A 174 -19.38 4.12 -2.77
CA GLN A 174 -18.51 5.31 -2.72
C GLN A 174 -17.37 5.22 -3.74
N LEU A 175 -16.80 4.04 -3.95
CA LEU A 175 -15.80 3.82 -5.01
C LEU A 175 -16.43 4.04 -6.39
N GLU A 176 -17.60 3.46 -6.65
CA GLU A 176 -18.33 3.60 -7.91
C GLU A 176 -18.74 5.05 -8.21
N SER A 177 -19.00 5.86 -7.17
CA SER A 177 -19.37 7.27 -7.34
C SER A 177 -18.23 8.13 -7.90
N GLY A 178 -16.99 7.65 -7.89
CA GLY A 178 -15.80 8.39 -8.31
C GLY A 178 -15.29 9.42 -7.29
N VAL A 179 -16.02 9.69 -6.20
CA VAL A 179 -15.64 10.67 -5.17
C VAL A 179 -14.28 10.31 -4.55
N ILE A 180 -14.07 9.04 -4.22
CA ILE A 180 -12.79 8.56 -3.66
C ILE A 180 -11.66 8.77 -4.66
N SER A 181 -11.87 8.39 -5.93
CA SER A 181 -10.89 8.57 -7.02
C SER A 181 -10.44 10.02 -7.15
N LEU A 182 -11.37 10.97 -7.10
CA LEU A 182 -11.08 12.41 -7.15
C LEU A 182 -10.19 12.87 -5.97
N HIS A 183 -10.51 12.43 -4.74
CA HIS A 183 -9.73 12.82 -3.56
C HIS A 183 -8.34 12.20 -3.56
N LEU A 184 -8.22 10.92 -3.93
CA LEU A 184 -6.92 10.26 -4.06
C LEU A 184 -6.06 10.93 -5.13
N GLY A 185 -6.64 11.28 -6.28
CA GLY A 185 -5.95 12.05 -7.32
C GLY A 185 -5.51 13.44 -6.85
N PHE A 186 -6.33 14.12 -6.06
CA PHE A 186 -5.94 15.39 -5.45
C PHE A 186 -4.76 15.22 -4.48
N ILE A 187 -4.80 14.22 -3.59
CA ILE A 187 -3.70 13.96 -2.65
C ILE A 187 -2.40 13.64 -3.39
N LEU A 188 -2.46 12.75 -4.40
CA LEU A 188 -1.30 12.35 -5.22
C LEU A 188 -0.67 13.51 -5.99
N SER A 189 -1.46 14.53 -6.35
CA SER A 189 -0.97 15.69 -7.10
C SER A 189 -0.51 16.85 -6.22
N SER A 190 -0.94 16.92 -4.95
CA SER A 190 -0.74 18.10 -4.09
C SER A 190 0.07 17.87 -2.81
N SER A 191 0.14 16.65 -2.30
CA SER A 191 0.86 16.35 -1.06
C SER A 191 2.38 16.37 -1.27
N THR A 192 3.15 16.76 -0.26
CA THR A 192 4.61 16.55 -0.22
C THR A 192 5.03 15.50 0.82
N SER A 193 4.07 14.92 1.53
CA SER A 193 4.30 13.86 2.51
C SER A 193 4.51 12.52 1.81
N GLU A 194 5.75 12.04 1.80
CA GLU A 194 6.12 10.74 1.21
C GLU A 194 5.33 9.58 1.84
N GLU A 195 5.14 9.62 3.17
CA GLU A 195 4.35 8.62 3.89
C GLU A 195 2.89 8.58 3.40
N LEU A 196 2.26 9.74 3.23
CA LEU A 196 0.90 9.83 2.73
C LEU A 196 0.80 9.33 1.29
N LEU A 197 1.70 9.78 0.40
CA LEU A 197 1.71 9.36 -0.99
C LEU A 197 1.90 7.84 -1.11
N ASN A 198 2.80 7.26 -0.33
CA ASN A 198 2.98 5.81 -0.25
C ASN A 198 1.72 5.10 0.25
N GLY A 199 1.04 5.63 1.26
CA GLY A 199 -0.23 5.11 1.77
C GLY A 199 -1.33 5.12 0.70
N VAL A 200 -1.44 6.22 -0.06
CA VAL A 200 -2.40 6.31 -1.17
C VAL A 200 -2.07 5.32 -2.29
N LEU A 201 -0.78 5.14 -2.64
CA LEU A 201 -0.38 4.13 -3.62
C LEU A 201 -0.73 2.70 -3.16
N VAL A 202 -0.58 2.39 -1.88
CA VAL A 202 -1.00 1.08 -1.34
C VAL A 202 -2.51 0.92 -1.47
N VAL A 203 -3.29 1.91 -1.01
CA VAL A 203 -4.76 1.89 -1.09
C VAL A 203 -5.24 1.74 -2.53
N LEU A 204 -4.68 2.51 -3.46
CA LEU A 204 -5.07 2.48 -4.87
C LEU A 204 -4.69 1.16 -5.53
N ASN A 205 -3.53 0.59 -5.20
CA ASN A 205 -3.15 -0.74 -5.68
C ASN A 205 -4.07 -1.82 -5.13
N THR A 206 -4.47 -1.72 -3.87
CA THR A 206 -5.47 -2.61 -3.27
C THR A 206 -6.79 -2.54 -4.03
N PHE A 207 -7.29 -1.34 -4.34
CA PHE A 207 -8.49 -1.15 -5.16
C PHE A 207 -8.36 -1.75 -6.57
N CYS A 208 -7.24 -1.52 -7.24
CA CYS A 208 -7.00 -2.04 -8.58
C CYS A 208 -6.83 -3.57 -8.62
N SER A 209 -6.49 -4.19 -7.48
CA SER A 209 -6.36 -5.63 -7.35
C SER A 209 -7.67 -6.32 -6.97
N MET A 210 -8.75 -5.56 -6.69
CA MET A 210 -10.04 -6.14 -6.32
C MET A 210 -10.78 -6.66 -7.55
N ASN A 211 -11.03 -7.96 -7.57
CA ASN A 211 -11.98 -8.58 -8.49
C ASN A 211 -13.19 -9.05 -7.67
N PHE A 212 -14.35 -8.40 -7.83
CA PHE A 212 -15.58 -8.81 -7.15
C PHE A 212 -16.78 -8.80 -8.10
N ASN A 213 -17.51 -9.93 -8.18
CA ASN A 213 -18.68 -10.11 -9.05
C ASN A 213 -18.44 -9.67 -10.50
N ASP A 214 -17.31 -10.06 -11.10
CA ASP A 214 -16.88 -9.68 -12.45
C ASP A 214 -16.70 -8.16 -12.69
N LYS A 215 -16.75 -7.34 -11.63
CA LYS A 215 -16.39 -5.93 -11.68
C LYS A 215 -14.89 -5.77 -11.46
N ASP A 216 -14.25 -5.13 -12.41
CA ASP A 216 -12.89 -4.63 -12.29
C ASP A 216 -12.94 -3.18 -11.82
N PHE A 217 -12.57 -2.95 -10.56
CA PHE A 217 -12.61 -1.61 -9.95
C PHE A 217 -11.61 -0.64 -10.56
N SER A 218 -10.56 -1.13 -11.22
CA SER A 218 -9.55 -0.25 -11.82
C SER A 218 -10.14 0.67 -12.89
N GLN A 219 -11.30 0.34 -13.48
CA GLN A 219 -12.01 1.21 -14.42
C GLN A 219 -12.41 2.57 -13.80
N TYR A 220 -12.72 2.63 -12.51
CA TYR A 220 -13.12 3.88 -11.82
C TYR A 220 -11.94 4.80 -11.53
N PHE A 221 -10.73 4.27 -11.68
CA PHE A 221 -9.47 4.95 -11.43
C PHE A 221 -8.68 5.22 -12.72
N ALA A 222 -9.01 4.53 -13.82
CA ALA A 222 -8.33 4.65 -15.12
C ALA A 222 -8.66 5.94 -15.90
N SER A 223 -8.60 7.10 -15.24
CA SER A 223 -8.85 8.42 -15.81
C SER A 223 -7.56 9.16 -16.16
N SER A 224 -7.64 10.12 -17.09
CA SER A 224 -6.49 10.95 -17.46
C SER A 224 -6.02 11.83 -16.28
N GLU A 225 -6.95 12.28 -15.44
CA GLU A 225 -6.69 13.07 -14.25
C GLU A 225 -5.88 12.27 -13.21
N LEU A 226 -6.27 11.02 -12.93
CA LEU A 226 -5.55 10.18 -11.97
C LEU A 226 -4.18 9.76 -12.51
N ILE A 227 -4.06 9.45 -13.81
CA ILE A 227 -2.75 9.17 -14.43
C ILE A 227 -1.83 10.39 -14.30
N SER A 228 -2.32 11.61 -14.55
CA SER A 228 -1.54 12.83 -14.34
C SER A 228 -1.12 13.00 -12.88
N ALA A 229 -2.01 12.69 -11.92
CA ALA A 229 -1.68 12.73 -10.50
C ALA A 229 -0.62 11.68 -10.11
N MET A 230 -0.71 10.47 -10.68
CA MET A 230 0.29 9.40 -10.51
C MET A 230 1.67 9.82 -11.04
N LEU A 231 1.73 10.55 -12.16
CA LEU A 231 2.98 11.11 -12.68
C LEU A 231 3.57 12.18 -11.75
N GLU A 232 2.73 13.01 -11.13
CA GLU A 232 3.18 14.02 -10.18
C GLU A 232 3.67 13.40 -8.87
N CYS A 233 2.92 12.43 -8.34
CA CYS A 233 3.33 11.60 -7.21
C CYS A 233 4.70 10.94 -7.45
N TRP A 234 4.93 10.43 -8.67
CA TRP A 234 6.23 9.89 -9.04
C TRP A 234 7.35 10.92 -8.90
N LYS A 235 7.17 12.13 -9.44
CA LYS A 235 8.19 13.19 -9.33
C LYS A 235 8.52 13.55 -7.88
N GLN A 236 7.53 13.47 -7.00
CA GLN A 236 7.70 13.80 -5.58
C GLN A 236 8.45 12.68 -4.84
N ILE A 237 7.95 11.45 -4.91
CA ILE A 237 8.54 10.28 -4.21
C ILE A 237 9.94 9.96 -4.75
N PHE A 238 10.12 9.99 -6.08
CA PHE A 238 11.34 9.56 -6.74
C PHE A 238 12.23 10.74 -7.17
N SER A 239 12.04 11.93 -6.59
CA SER A 239 12.87 13.12 -6.88
C SER A 239 14.38 12.88 -6.69
N SER A 240 14.74 11.96 -5.81
CA SER A 240 16.12 11.55 -5.51
C SER A 240 16.65 10.43 -6.41
N CYS A 241 15.84 9.89 -7.32
CA CYS A 241 16.26 8.84 -8.26
C CYS A 241 16.99 9.46 -9.45
N HIS A 242 18.30 9.21 -9.56
CA HIS A 242 19.15 9.78 -10.61
C HIS A 242 19.48 8.76 -11.70
N TYR A 243 19.79 9.28 -12.89
CA TYR A 243 20.27 8.49 -14.02
C TYR A 243 21.71 8.03 -13.77
N GLU A 244 21.89 6.91 -13.07
CA GLU A 244 23.18 6.25 -12.92
C GLU A 244 23.31 5.06 -13.88
N ILE A 245 24.56 4.64 -14.15
CA ILE A 245 24.88 3.52 -15.05
C ILE A 245 24.28 2.21 -14.53
N GLU A 246 24.12 2.08 -13.21
CA GLU A 246 23.42 1.01 -12.51
C GLU A 246 22.37 1.64 -11.58
N PHE A 247 21.14 1.81 -12.06
CA PHE A 247 20.06 2.31 -11.21
C PHE A 247 19.70 1.27 -10.14
N GLU A 248 19.63 1.73 -8.89
CA GLU A 248 19.22 0.96 -7.73
C GLU A 248 18.29 1.81 -6.87
N PHE A 249 17.26 1.20 -6.29
CA PHE A 249 16.38 1.93 -5.39
C PHE A 249 17.13 2.28 -4.10
N PRO A 250 17.06 3.53 -3.62
CA PRO A 250 17.76 3.94 -2.39
C PRO A 250 17.36 3.14 -1.14
N ASN A 251 16.14 2.61 -1.12
CA ASN A 251 15.63 1.77 -0.04
C ASN A 251 14.47 0.88 -0.54
N LYS A 252 14.13 -0.16 0.25
CA LYS A 252 13.04 -1.10 -0.05
C LYS A 252 11.65 -0.45 -0.11
N GLN A 253 11.44 0.66 0.59
CA GLN A 253 10.16 1.36 0.58
C GLN A 253 9.91 2.00 -0.79
N LEU A 254 10.91 2.66 -1.38
CA LEU A 254 10.84 3.21 -2.73
C LEU A 254 10.65 2.13 -3.78
N GLU A 255 11.32 0.99 -3.64
CA GLU A 255 11.12 -0.17 -4.51
C GLU A 255 9.66 -0.67 -4.42
N LYS A 256 9.10 -0.80 -3.22
CA LYS A 256 7.69 -1.18 -3.00
C LYS A 256 6.74 -0.15 -3.63
N SER A 257 7.03 1.13 -3.48
CA SER A 257 6.23 2.21 -4.09
C SER A 257 6.27 2.16 -5.62
N ALA A 258 7.43 1.84 -6.21
CA ALA A 258 7.54 1.66 -7.65
C ALA A 258 6.71 0.46 -8.13
N HIS A 259 6.72 -0.66 -7.38
CA HIS A 259 5.87 -1.81 -7.67
C HIS A 259 4.38 -1.46 -7.62
N ASN A 260 3.92 -0.77 -6.57
CA ASN A 260 2.53 -0.33 -6.48
C ASN A 260 2.18 0.59 -7.66
N TRP A 261 3.04 1.55 -7.97
CA TRP A 261 2.84 2.50 -9.06
C TRP A 261 2.69 1.81 -10.42
N VAL A 262 3.60 0.89 -10.77
CA VAL A 262 3.53 0.13 -12.03
C VAL A 262 2.30 -0.78 -12.04
N SER A 263 1.97 -1.43 -10.92
CA SER A 263 0.81 -2.34 -10.82
C SER A 263 -0.53 -1.63 -11.03
N ILE A 264 -0.67 -0.41 -10.49
CA ILE A 264 -1.85 0.43 -10.71
C ILE A 264 -1.99 0.78 -12.21
N LEU A 265 -0.91 1.26 -12.84
CA LEU A 265 -0.96 1.59 -14.27
C LEU A 265 -1.22 0.35 -15.14
N LEU A 266 -0.64 -0.80 -14.77
CA LEU A 266 -0.92 -2.07 -15.43
C LEU A 266 -2.39 -2.44 -15.33
N ALA A 267 -3.02 -2.28 -14.16
CA ALA A 267 -4.46 -2.51 -14.01
C ALA A 267 -5.28 -1.62 -14.95
N PHE A 268 -4.89 -0.35 -15.13
CA PHE A 268 -5.57 0.55 -16.08
C PHE A 268 -5.48 0.06 -17.54
N THR A 269 -4.46 -0.72 -17.90
CA THR A 269 -4.38 -1.32 -19.24
C THR A 269 -5.44 -2.38 -19.51
N GLY A 270 -6.14 -2.87 -18.48
CA GLY A 270 -7.32 -3.74 -18.64
C GLY A 270 -8.45 -3.07 -19.42
N HIS A 271 -8.53 -1.73 -19.37
CA HIS A 271 -9.63 -0.94 -19.92
C HIS A 271 -9.22 -0.18 -21.17
N GLU A 272 -10.10 -0.08 -22.17
CA GLU A 272 -9.82 0.67 -23.40
C GLU A 272 -9.57 2.16 -23.13
N GLU A 273 -10.39 2.79 -22.28
CA GLU A 273 -10.23 4.18 -21.87
C GLU A 273 -8.92 4.40 -21.09
N GLY A 274 -8.54 3.41 -20.27
CA GLY A 274 -7.28 3.41 -19.52
C GLY A 274 -6.07 3.33 -20.46
N ARG A 275 -6.06 2.38 -21.41
CA ARG A 275 -5.00 2.28 -22.43
C ARG A 275 -4.86 3.54 -23.27
N SER A 276 -5.99 4.09 -23.73
CA SER A 276 -6.03 5.35 -24.48
C SER A 276 -5.48 6.52 -23.67
N SER A 277 -5.86 6.62 -22.38
CA SER A 277 -5.38 7.68 -21.49
C SER A 277 -3.90 7.53 -21.18
N LEU A 278 -3.40 6.32 -20.86
CA LEU A 278 -1.98 6.04 -20.68
C LEU A 278 -1.18 6.40 -21.93
N GLY A 279 -1.70 6.07 -23.12
CA GLY A 279 -1.10 6.43 -24.40
C GLY A 279 -0.83 7.92 -24.57
N LYS A 280 -1.74 8.80 -24.12
CA LYS A 280 -1.55 10.27 -24.15
C LYS A 280 -0.36 10.73 -23.31
N PHE A 281 -0.01 9.97 -22.26
CA PHE A 281 1.13 10.23 -21.39
C PHE A 281 2.33 9.34 -21.71
N GLY A 282 2.31 8.61 -22.84
CA GLY A 282 3.27 7.58 -23.17
C GLY A 282 4.72 8.04 -23.14
N ASP A 283 5.03 9.25 -23.62
CA ASP A 283 6.39 9.79 -23.59
C ASP A 283 6.92 9.94 -22.14
N HIS A 284 6.12 10.51 -21.24
CA HIS A 284 6.48 10.66 -19.83
C HIS A 284 6.62 9.30 -19.14
N LEU A 285 5.71 8.37 -19.42
CA LEU A 285 5.78 7.00 -18.89
C LEU A 285 7.04 6.29 -19.38
N ASN A 286 7.35 6.37 -20.67
CA ASN A 286 8.55 5.78 -21.25
C ASN A 286 9.82 6.36 -20.63
N ASP A 287 9.84 7.67 -20.36
CA ASP A 287 10.95 8.35 -19.70
C ASP A 287 11.19 7.89 -18.26
N ILE A 288 10.12 7.55 -17.55
CA ILE A 288 10.17 6.96 -16.22
C ILE A 288 10.59 5.50 -16.28
N LEU A 289 9.90 4.68 -17.08
CA LEU A 289 10.11 3.24 -17.13
C LEU A 289 11.52 2.86 -17.60
N GLN A 290 12.13 3.64 -18.49
CA GLN A 290 13.52 3.41 -18.90
C GLN A 290 14.53 3.52 -17.75
N LEU A 291 14.21 4.23 -16.66
CA LEU A 291 15.05 4.29 -15.46
C LEU A 291 15.01 2.97 -14.71
N TRP A 292 13.83 2.34 -14.64
CA TRP A 292 13.58 1.14 -13.85
C TRP A 292 13.80 -0.17 -14.61
N ILE A 293 13.99 -0.13 -15.93
CA ILE A 293 14.42 -1.28 -16.72
C ILE A 293 15.92 -1.49 -16.49
N VAL A 294 16.23 -2.11 -15.36
CA VAL A 294 17.56 -2.57 -14.97
C VAL A 294 17.60 -4.09 -14.84
N ILE A 295 18.81 -4.64 -14.86
CA ILE A 295 19.04 -6.05 -14.55
C ILE A 295 18.99 -6.18 -13.03
N PRO A 296 18.06 -6.95 -12.45
CA PRO A 296 17.93 -7.06 -11.01
C PRO A 296 19.17 -7.73 -10.39
N LYS A 297 19.72 -7.15 -9.31
CA LYS A 297 20.86 -7.71 -8.57
C LYS A 297 20.46 -8.91 -7.71
N ASP A 298 19.23 -8.92 -7.20
CA ASP A 298 18.72 -9.87 -6.21
C ASP A 298 17.80 -10.95 -6.82
N ASN A 299 17.89 -11.21 -8.14
CA ASN A 299 17.04 -12.15 -8.89
C ASN A 299 15.51 -11.91 -8.83
N SER A 300 15.01 -10.88 -8.13
CA SER A 300 13.59 -10.50 -8.15
C SER A 300 13.26 -9.84 -9.50
N GLU A 301 12.52 -10.56 -10.33
CA GLU A 301 12.14 -10.12 -11.68
C GLU A 301 10.75 -9.45 -11.69
N ILE A 302 10.14 -9.27 -10.52
CA ILE A 302 8.74 -8.84 -10.36
C ILE A 302 8.50 -7.47 -10.99
N LEU A 303 9.31 -6.46 -10.64
CA LEU A 303 9.14 -5.11 -11.20
C LEU A 303 9.30 -5.11 -12.72
N LEU A 304 10.35 -5.76 -13.24
CA LEU A 304 10.61 -5.84 -14.67
C LEU A 304 9.46 -6.55 -15.39
N THR A 305 8.92 -7.61 -14.82
CA THR A 305 7.76 -8.34 -15.36
C THR A 305 6.53 -7.43 -15.45
N SER A 306 6.22 -6.69 -14.39
CA SER A 306 5.11 -5.73 -14.39
C SER A 306 5.32 -4.60 -15.40
N ILE A 307 6.55 -4.10 -15.56
CA ILE A 307 6.89 -3.11 -16.57
C ILE A 307 6.68 -3.66 -17.99
N VAL A 308 7.16 -4.87 -18.28
CA VAL A 308 7.00 -5.49 -19.59
C VAL A 308 5.52 -5.69 -19.94
N ARG A 309 4.70 -6.13 -18.98
CA ARG A 309 3.25 -6.27 -19.18
C ARG A 309 2.54 -4.93 -19.34
N LEU A 310 2.99 -3.88 -18.64
CA LEU A 310 2.47 -2.52 -18.84
C LEU A 310 2.78 -2.04 -20.26
N LEU A 311 4.02 -2.24 -20.73
CA LEU A 311 4.44 -1.88 -22.09
C LEU A 311 3.64 -2.65 -23.15
N GLU A 312 3.40 -3.94 -22.94
CA GLU A 312 2.49 -4.75 -23.76
C GLU A 312 1.11 -4.10 -23.86
N GLY A 313 0.51 -3.74 -22.72
CA GLY A 313 -0.83 -3.16 -22.66
C GLY A 313 -0.97 -1.79 -23.35
N ILE A 314 0.11 -1.02 -23.47
CA ILE A 314 0.09 0.34 -24.06
C ILE A 314 0.71 0.45 -25.45
N VAL A 315 1.36 -0.61 -25.97
CA VAL A 315 2.15 -0.53 -27.22
C VAL A 315 1.34 -0.07 -28.44
N ALA A 316 0.04 -0.35 -28.46
CA ALA A 316 -0.87 0.09 -29.51
C ALA A 316 -1.06 1.62 -29.55
N TYR A 317 -0.77 2.31 -28.44
CA TYR A 317 -0.94 3.75 -28.28
C TYR A 317 0.38 4.49 -28.12
N SER A 318 1.40 3.86 -27.52
CA SER A 318 2.73 4.45 -27.34
C SER A 318 3.82 3.40 -27.44
N PHE A 319 4.81 3.65 -28.30
CA PHE A 319 5.98 2.81 -28.47
C PHE A 319 7.26 3.66 -28.38
N SER A 320 8.21 3.22 -27.55
CA SER A 320 9.54 3.85 -27.45
C SER A 320 10.63 2.85 -27.85
N ALA A 321 11.37 3.19 -28.90
CA ALA A 321 12.50 2.41 -29.39
C ALA A 321 13.60 2.25 -28.32
N MET A 322 13.82 3.27 -27.50
CA MET A 322 14.82 3.27 -26.42
C MET A 322 14.41 2.29 -25.31
N VAL A 323 13.16 2.36 -24.86
CA VAL A 323 12.59 1.46 -23.85
C VAL A 323 12.64 0.02 -24.34
N PHE A 324 12.18 -0.24 -25.57
CA PHE A 324 12.22 -1.59 -26.15
C PHE A 324 13.65 -2.16 -26.22
N SER A 325 14.61 -1.35 -26.65
CA SER A 325 16.03 -1.75 -26.68
C SER A 325 16.58 -2.10 -25.29
N LYS A 326 16.17 -1.37 -24.24
CA LYS A 326 16.52 -1.67 -22.85
C LYS A 326 15.88 -2.95 -22.35
N VAL A 327 14.59 -3.18 -22.64
CA VAL A 327 13.89 -4.44 -22.30
C VAL A 327 14.59 -5.63 -22.94
N LEU A 328 14.91 -5.55 -24.24
CA LEU A 328 15.63 -6.60 -24.96
C LEU A 328 16.96 -6.94 -24.29
N LYS A 329 17.74 -5.92 -23.90
CA LYS A 329 19.00 -6.10 -23.19
C LYS A 329 18.79 -6.78 -21.83
N ALA A 330 17.84 -6.30 -21.02
CA ALA A 330 17.59 -6.80 -19.67
C ALA A 330 17.13 -8.26 -19.70
N VAL A 331 16.10 -8.58 -20.50
CA VAL A 331 15.57 -9.93 -20.65
C VAL A 331 16.64 -10.88 -21.22
N TYR A 332 17.42 -10.46 -22.21
CA TYR A 332 18.50 -11.30 -22.74
C TYR A 332 19.52 -11.67 -21.65
N VAL A 333 19.94 -10.72 -20.82
CA VAL A 333 20.93 -10.99 -19.76
C VAL A 333 20.36 -11.98 -18.75
N ILE A 334 19.14 -11.77 -18.28
CA ILE A 334 18.46 -12.66 -17.33
C ILE A 334 18.33 -14.08 -17.89
N VAL A 335 17.88 -14.21 -19.14
CA VAL A 335 17.72 -15.51 -19.81
C VAL A 335 19.07 -16.19 -20.07
N SER A 336 20.10 -15.43 -20.47
CA SER A 336 21.42 -15.97 -20.86
C SER A 336 22.34 -16.30 -19.67
N GLU A 337 22.27 -15.57 -18.56
CA GLU A 337 23.06 -15.88 -17.35
C GLU A 337 22.69 -17.24 -16.77
N LYS A 338 21.45 -17.70 -16.98
CA LYS A 338 21.01 -19.03 -16.54
C LYS A 338 21.58 -20.17 -17.39
N ASP A 339 21.71 -20.02 -18.71
CA ASP A 339 22.36 -21.04 -19.57
C ASP A 339 23.82 -21.34 -19.17
N LEU A 340 24.45 -20.39 -18.46
CA LEU A 340 25.79 -20.52 -17.90
C LEU A 340 25.78 -21.10 -16.47
N LYS A 341 24.79 -20.77 -15.63
CA LYS A 341 24.67 -21.30 -14.26
C LYS A 341 24.11 -22.72 -14.19
N THR A 342 23.11 -23.08 -15.00
CA THR A 342 22.55 -24.45 -15.07
C THR A 342 23.55 -25.49 -15.61
N LYS A 343 24.60 -25.06 -16.31
CA LYS A 343 25.69 -25.94 -16.74
C LYS A 343 26.73 -26.22 -15.65
N ASN A 344 26.82 -25.38 -14.62
CA ASN A 344 27.90 -25.44 -13.63
C ASN A 344 27.43 -25.88 -12.24
N GLU A 345 26.16 -25.68 -11.87
CA GLU A 345 25.64 -26.10 -10.56
C GLU A 345 24.23 -26.69 -10.69
N ALA A 346 24.14 -28.01 -10.62
CA ALA A 346 22.89 -28.72 -10.37
C ALA A 346 22.55 -28.61 -8.88
N ASN A 347 22.12 -27.43 -8.42
CA ASN A 347 21.65 -27.22 -7.05
C ASN A 347 20.35 -26.42 -7.01
N TYR A 348 19.46 -26.89 -6.14
CA TYR A 348 18.18 -26.33 -5.69
C TYR A 348 17.93 -24.86 -6.07
N VAL A 349 17.18 -24.64 -7.15
CA VAL A 349 16.49 -23.37 -7.40
C VAL A 349 15.14 -23.45 -6.70
N GLU A 350 14.78 -22.45 -5.90
CA GLU A 350 13.46 -22.36 -5.26
C GLU A 350 12.34 -22.26 -6.31
N GLU A 351 11.25 -23.02 -6.15
CA GLU A 351 10.11 -23.07 -7.10
C GLU A 351 9.53 -21.66 -7.42
N SER A 352 9.59 -20.73 -6.47
CA SER A 352 9.15 -19.34 -6.64
C SER A 352 9.95 -18.59 -7.70
N GLU A 353 11.28 -18.77 -7.72
CA GLU A 353 12.14 -18.10 -8.70
C GLU A 353 11.92 -18.65 -10.11
N GLU A 354 11.56 -19.93 -10.26
CA GLU A 354 11.24 -20.49 -11.58
C GLU A 354 9.91 -19.95 -12.13
N LEU A 355 8.92 -19.76 -11.26
CA LEU A 355 7.63 -19.21 -11.65
C LEU A 355 7.76 -17.75 -12.10
N GLU A 356 8.51 -16.92 -11.39
CA GLU A 356 8.77 -15.52 -11.79
C GLU A 356 9.47 -15.43 -13.15
N LYS A 357 10.44 -16.31 -13.41
CA LYS A 357 11.16 -16.35 -14.70
C LYS A 357 10.24 -16.77 -15.85
N LEU A 358 9.33 -17.71 -15.59
CA LEU A 358 8.32 -18.12 -16.57
C LEU A 358 7.36 -16.96 -16.89
N THR A 359 6.94 -16.19 -15.88
CA THR A 359 6.05 -15.05 -16.10
C THR A 359 6.73 -13.90 -16.84
N LEU A 360 8.01 -13.63 -16.58
CA LEU A 360 8.79 -12.66 -17.36
C LEU A 360 8.92 -13.07 -18.83
N LYS A 361 9.27 -14.34 -19.10
CA LYS A 361 9.40 -14.86 -20.47
C LYS A 361 8.09 -14.76 -21.25
N GLU A 362 7.00 -15.16 -20.61
CA GLU A 362 5.67 -15.10 -21.23
C GLU A 362 5.24 -13.65 -21.48
N GLY A 363 5.41 -12.76 -20.51
CA GLY A 363 5.14 -11.33 -20.68
C GLY A 363 5.99 -10.71 -21.81
N PHE A 364 7.27 -11.09 -21.91
CA PHE A 364 8.15 -10.65 -22.98
C PHE A 364 7.74 -11.20 -24.35
N LYS A 365 7.30 -12.46 -24.43
CA LYS A 365 6.73 -13.05 -25.66
C LYS A 365 5.54 -12.24 -26.13
N ASN A 366 4.58 -11.99 -25.24
CA ASN A 366 3.37 -11.24 -25.56
C ASN A 366 3.69 -9.80 -25.98
N TYR A 367 4.63 -9.14 -25.31
CA TYR A 367 5.09 -7.81 -25.71
C TYR A 367 5.70 -7.79 -27.12
N CYS A 368 6.55 -8.76 -27.47
CA CYS A 368 7.15 -8.85 -28.81
C CYS A 368 6.09 -9.06 -29.90
N LEU A 369 5.09 -9.91 -29.64
CA LEU A 369 3.98 -10.14 -30.56
C LEU A 369 3.11 -8.89 -30.71
N ALA A 370 2.85 -8.17 -29.62
CA ALA A 370 2.11 -6.92 -29.63
C ALA A 370 2.87 -5.83 -30.43
N ILE A 371 4.20 -5.75 -30.31
CA ILE A 371 5.04 -4.87 -31.15
C ILE A 371 4.87 -5.22 -32.63
N LYS A 372 5.03 -6.50 -33.00
CA LYS A 372 4.86 -6.95 -34.41
C LYS A 372 3.49 -6.61 -34.96
N ARG A 373 2.46 -6.64 -34.11
CA ARG A 373 1.07 -6.36 -34.49
C ARG A 373 0.78 -4.88 -34.67
N HIS A 374 1.33 -4.03 -33.80
CA HIS A 374 0.90 -2.62 -33.68
C HIS A 374 1.92 -1.60 -34.16
N VAL A 375 3.21 -1.96 -34.22
CA VAL A 375 4.28 -1.04 -34.61
C VAL A 375 4.63 -1.27 -36.08
N GLN A 376 4.82 -0.18 -36.82
CA GLN A 376 5.21 -0.26 -38.23
C GLN A 376 6.55 -0.99 -38.38
N GLU A 377 6.63 -1.91 -39.35
CA GLU A 377 7.82 -2.73 -39.59
C GLU A 377 9.10 -1.90 -39.82
N GLU A 378 8.98 -0.74 -40.47
CA GLU A 378 10.12 0.18 -40.65
C GLU A 378 10.67 0.70 -39.31
N VAL A 379 9.80 0.99 -38.35
CA VAL A 379 10.18 1.47 -37.01
C VAL A 379 10.82 0.36 -36.20
N ILE A 380 10.28 -0.86 -36.30
CA ILE A 380 10.87 -2.06 -35.67
C ILE A 380 12.27 -2.28 -36.22
N ASN A 381 12.44 -2.30 -37.54
CA ASN A 381 13.72 -2.52 -38.20
C ASN A 381 14.76 -1.44 -37.83
N LYS A 382 14.37 -0.16 -37.83
CA LYS A 382 15.25 0.94 -37.37
C LYS A 382 15.67 0.77 -35.91
N THR A 383 14.77 0.30 -35.05
CA THR A 383 15.08 0.06 -33.63
C THR A 383 16.01 -1.15 -33.45
N LEU A 384 15.81 -2.22 -34.21
CA LEU A 384 16.68 -3.40 -34.12
C LEU A 384 18.08 -3.14 -34.70
N GLN A 385 18.22 -2.23 -35.67
CA GLN A 385 19.53 -1.83 -36.22
C GLN A 385 20.48 -1.21 -35.19
N ILE A 386 19.94 -0.55 -34.16
CA ILE A 386 20.75 0.02 -33.07
C ILE A 386 21.03 -0.99 -31.93
N CYS A 387 20.42 -2.17 -31.97
CA CYS A 387 20.59 -3.22 -30.98
C CYS A 387 21.77 -4.14 -31.32
N LYS A 388 22.36 -4.79 -30.31
CA LYS A 388 23.35 -5.85 -30.54
C LYS A 388 22.68 -7.06 -31.21
N THR A 389 23.38 -7.73 -32.14
CA THR A 389 22.87 -8.88 -32.90
C THR A 389 22.21 -9.95 -32.03
N LYS A 390 22.77 -10.25 -30.85
CA LYS A 390 22.22 -11.23 -29.91
C LYS A 390 20.82 -10.87 -29.37
N TYR A 391 20.52 -9.58 -29.21
CA TYR A 391 19.20 -9.10 -28.79
C TYR A 391 18.19 -9.17 -29.94
N VAL A 392 18.64 -8.85 -31.16
CA VAL A 392 17.84 -8.96 -32.38
C VAL A 392 17.43 -10.42 -32.62
N ASN A 393 18.36 -11.36 -32.45
CA ASN A 393 18.07 -12.80 -32.57
C ASN A 393 17.05 -13.27 -31.54
N LEU A 394 17.11 -12.78 -30.30
CA LEU A 394 16.13 -13.10 -29.26
C LEU A 394 14.71 -12.62 -29.64
N PHE A 395 14.60 -11.42 -30.19
CA PHE A 395 13.30 -10.91 -30.66
C PHE A 395 12.72 -11.80 -31.77
N TRP A 396 13.52 -12.08 -32.81
CA TRP A 396 13.03 -12.87 -33.94
C TRP A 396 12.77 -14.32 -33.57
N SER A 397 13.54 -14.94 -32.66
CA SER A 397 13.24 -16.31 -32.22
C SER A 397 11.86 -16.41 -31.57
N VAL A 398 11.52 -15.44 -30.71
CA VAL A 398 10.21 -15.36 -30.04
C VAL A 398 9.07 -15.16 -31.05
N VAL A 399 9.30 -14.29 -32.04
CA VAL A 399 8.33 -13.98 -33.08
C VAL A 399 8.10 -15.16 -34.03
N ASP A 400 9.17 -15.84 -34.43
CA ASP A 400 9.12 -16.94 -35.41
C ASP A 400 8.55 -18.23 -34.79
N GLU A 401 8.82 -18.50 -33.51
CA GLU A 401 8.22 -19.62 -32.76
C GLU A 401 6.68 -19.53 -32.80
N HIS A 402 6.11 -18.35 -32.57
CA HIS A 402 4.66 -18.15 -32.62
C HIS A 402 4.07 -18.34 -34.04
N ASP A 403 4.75 -17.87 -35.08
CA ASP A 403 4.32 -18.04 -36.47
C ASP A 403 4.34 -19.53 -36.91
N THR A 404 5.10 -20.39 -36.20
CA THR A 404 5.07 -21.84 -36.40
C THR A 404 4.01 -22.58 -35.59
N GLU A 405 3.63 -22.06 -34.42
CA GLU A 405 2.56 -22.63 -33.56
C GLU A 405 1.15 -22.33 -34.09
N THR A 406 0.99 -21.28 -34.91
CA THR A 406 -0.30 -20.82 -35.46
C THR A 406 -0.58 -21.28 -36.90
N LYS A 407 0.32 -22.08 -37.49
CA LYS A 407 0.13 -22.78 -38.77
C LYS A 407 -0.28 -24.23 -38.54
#